data_AF-A0A7C3ZAU7-F1
#
_entry.id   AF-A0A7C3ZAU7-F1
#
_cell.length_a   1.000
_cell.length_b   1.000
_cell.length_c   1.000
_cell.angle_alpha   90.00
_cell.angle_beta   90.00
_cell.angle_gamma   90.00
#
_symmetry.space_group_name_H-M   'P 1'
#
loop_
_entity.id
_entity.type
_entity.pdbx_description
1 polymer ?
#
loop_
_entity_poly.entity_id
_entity_poly.type
_entity_poly.pdbx_seq_one_letter_code
_entity_poly.pdbx_strand_id
1 'polypeptide(L)'
;MLPPIEGVGMADDPEVKELLKLKGLEKAYVHAAEFAQLFVRELFLGNSRDVWVMPVRLLPQVKTTLLDPTEPEAAVGAISLGGVTAAPGDLPMLETVQRLDLKTGELEAERVFTAATDLWLNDHRPFKFLKYPPVSGIMAVETFFEAARLLHPHLHIVGARQVAYRDLLDCPLDQRRVARIHCRSLASNPGELLCQVTISSPLISPSGRELERWTTNFAGQVILGCKPRSLPALPGFPVKPEEIETRPMSPEEVAEYYETRTSMQGRYRVMESLEGTGPGCIRGAMLYREVRDFPGEGPNHYQFSPYLLESFLHLANFYVVMRDEEEERRLIPAAIGELLFTRHCREGERLVLEARLVNENPESHTWMARALDAAGATVMQVTGLQLRWFVE
;
A
#
# COMPACT_ATOMS: atom_id res chain seq x y z
N MET A 1 14.43 17.21 28.75
CA MET A 1 15.63 17.99 28.34
C MET A 1 15.74 17.79 26.84
N LEU A 2 15.83 18.84 26.02
CA LEU A 2 15.95 18.67 24.56
C LEU A 2 17.41 18.31 24.20
N PRO A 3 17.68 17.51 23.15
CA PRO A 3 19.04 17.31 22.66
C PRO A 3 19.68 18.66 22.29
N PRO A 4 21.02 18.77 22.35
CA PRO A 4 21.70 19.87 21.71
C PRO A 4 21.36 19.88 20.21
N ILE A 5 20.76 20.98 19.74
CA ILE A 5 20.36 21.14 18.34
C ILE A 5 21.53 21.75 17.57
N GLU A 6 22.00 21.07 16.52
CA GLU A 6 23.08 21.59 15.70
C GLU A 6 22.64 22.85 14.94
N GLY A 7 23.50 23.89 14.93
CA GLY A 7 23.25 25.16 14.25
C GLY A 7 22.52 26.23 15.08
N VAL A 8 22.27 26.00 16.38
CA VAL A 8 21.60 26.99 17.26
C VAL A 8 22.27 27.07 18.65
N GLY A 9 22.62 28.28 19.09
CA GLY A 9 23.05 28.57 20.46
C GLY A 9 24.42 28.01 20.84
N MET A 10 24.67 27.82 22.16
CA MET A 10 25.96 27.33 22.69
C MET A 10 26.35 25.92 22.24
N ALA A 11 25.44 25.19 21.59
CA ALA A 11 25.69 23.85 21.07
C ALA A 11 26.54 23.87 19.78
N ASP A 12 26.63 25.00 19.09
CA ASP A 12 27.45 25.18 17.89
C ASP A 12 28.85 25.78 18.19
N ASP A 13 29.12 26.04 19.47
CA ASP A 13 30.44 26.47 19.93
C ASP A 13 31.48 25.35 19.68
N PRO A 14 32.61 25.63 18.99
CA PRO A 14 33.64 24.66 18.70
C PRO A 14 34.17 23.92 19.94
N GLU A 15 34.31 24.62 21.08
CA GLU A 15 34.81 24.02 22.33
C GLU A 15 33.79 23.04 22.92
N VAL A 16 32.50 23.33 22.80
CA VAL A 16 31.41 22.45 23.25
C VAL A 16 31.31 21.22 22.36
N LYS A 17 31.43 21.38 21.03
CA LYS A 17 31.47 20.25 20.07
C LYS A 17 32.65 19.32 20.35
N GLU A 18 33.82 19.87 20.64
CA GLU A 18 35.02 19.10 20.92
C GLU A 18 34.93 18.39 22.28
N LEU A 19 34.38 19.05 23.31
CA LEU A 19 34.12 18.44 24.62
C LEU A 19 33.12 17.28 24.54
N LEU A 20 32.05 17.42 23.76
CA LEU A 20 31.06 16.36 23.55
C LEU A 20 31.63 15.20 22.74
N LYS A 21 32.46 15.48 21.74
CA LYS A 21 33.21 14.46 20.99
C LYS A 21 34.14 13.64 21.89
N LEU A 22 34.88 14.30 22.79
CA LEU A 22 35.73 13.64 23.78
C LEU A 22 34.93 12.76 24.77
N LYS A 23 33.63 13.05 24.96
CA LYS A 23 32.70 12.25 25.77
C LYS A 23 31.96 11.16 24.98
N GLY A 24 32.26 10.98 23.69
CA GLY A 24 31.58 10.01 22.82
C GLY A 24 30.14 10.41 22.47
N LEU A 25 29.75 11.66 22.69
CA LEU A 25 28.41 12.19 22.46
C LEU A 25 28.28 12.95 21.14
N GLU A 26 29.23 12.79 20.21
CA GLU A 26 29.19 13.44 18.88
C GLU A 26 27.91 13.11 18.09
N LYS A 27 27.32 11.92 18.32
CA LYS A 27 26.06 11.47 17.70
C LYS A 27 24.80 11.91 18.45
N ALA A 28 24.94 12.60 19.57
CA ALA A 28 23.82 13.06 20.40
C ALA A 28 23.19 14.37 19.86
N TYR A 29 23.86 15.04 18.93
CA TYR A 29 23.30 16.20 18.23
C TYR A 29 22.12 15.78 17.35
N VAL A 30 21.07 16.59 17.38
CA VAL A 30 19.90 16.44 16.51
C VAL A 30 19.82 17.68 15.63
N HIS A 31 19.61 17.51 14.33
CA HIS A 31 19.40 18.66 13.45
C HIS A 31 18.00 19.26 13.67
N ALA A 32 17.83 20.57 13.48
CA ALA A 32 16.51 21.20 13.63
C ALA A 32 15.41 20.54 12.79
N ALA A 33 15.74 20.09 11.57
CA ALA A 33 14.81 19.35 10.71
C ALA A 33 14.46 17.96 11.28
N GLU A 34 15.44 17.22 11.80
CA GLU A 34 15.24 15.91 12.44
C GLU A 34 14.39 16.05 13.71
N PHE A 35 14.64 17.09 14.51
CA PHE A 35 13.86 17.42 15.70
C PHE A 35 12.41 17.76 15.36
N ALA A 36 12.18 18.56 14.31
CA ALA A 36 10.84 18.88 13.84
C ALA A 36 10.09 17.62 13.38
N GLN A 37 10.76 16.70 12.68
CA GLN A 37 10.15 15.43 12.27
C GLN A 37 9.80 14.54 13.47
N LEU A 38 10.66 14.46 14.49
CA LEU A 38 10.34 13.75 15.73
C LEU A 38 9.13 14.36 16.44
N PHE A 39 9.11 15.68 16.62
CA PHE A 39 7.99 16.38 17.25
C PHE A 39 6.66 16.13 16.53
N VAL A 40 6.69 16.22 15.19
CA VAL A 40 5.53 15.98 14.35
C VAL A 40 5.09 14.51 14.44
N ARG A 41 6.02 13.56 14.40
CA ARG A 41 5.70 12.13 14.53
C ARG A 41 4.99 11.82 15.84
N GLU A 42 5.48 12.36 16.96
CA GLU A 42 4.81 12.22 18.27
C GLU A 42 3.40 12.79 18.25
N LEU A 43 3.21 13.98 17.66
CA LEU A 43 1.89 14.63 17.60
C LEU A 43 0.85 13.80 16.83
N PHE A 44 1.27 13.08 15.79
CA PHE A 44 0.36 12.38 14.88
C PHE A 44 0.22 10.88 15.13
N LEU A 45 1.22 10.24 15.74
CA LEU A 45 1.22 8.81 16.02
C LEU A 45 1.25 8.47 17.51
N GLY A 46 1.60 9.42 18.38
CA GLY A 46 1.63 9.21 19.82
C GLY A 46 0.24 8.99 20.39
N ASN A 47 0.16 8.18 21.45
CA ASN A 47 -1.10 7.95 22.14
C ASN A 47 -1.52 9.22 22.92
N SER A 48 -2.74 9.71 22.68
CA SER A 48 -3.29 10.91 23.33
C SER A 48 -3.33 10.86 24.87
N ARG A 49 -3.23 9.68 25.48
CA ARG A 49 -3.20 9.47 26.93
C ARG A 49 -1.78 9.41 27.49
N ASP A 50 -0.80 9.24 26.62
CA ASP A 50 0.60 9.31 27.00
C ASP A 50 0.93 10.80 27.13
N VAL A 51 1.00 11.26 28.38
CA VAL A 51 1.79 12.45 28.69
C VAL A 51 3.26 12.07 28.39
N TRP A 52 4.16 13.04 28.31
CA TRP A 52 5.61 12.90 28.49
C TRP A 52 6.51 13.20 27.27
N VAL A 53 7.70 13.64 27.65
CA VAL A 53 8.66 14.49 26.95
C VAL A 53 9.24 13.78 25.72
N MET A 54 9.31 14.49 24.59
CA MET A 54 10.00 14.09 23.36
C MET A 54 11.34 13.38 23.68
N PRO A 55 11.49 12.08 23.41
CA PRO A 55 12.69 11.36 23.79
C PRO A 55 13.87 11.88 22.96
N VAL A 56 14.93 12.23 23.68
CA VAL A 56 16.24 12.54 23.11
C VAL A 56 16.81 11.27 22.50
N ARG A 57 17.50 11.37 21.35
CA ARG A 57 18.16 10.24 20.65
C ARG A 57 19.02 9.34 21.56
N LEU A 58 19.55 9.90 22.65
CA LEU A 58 20.24 9.21 23.75
C LEU A 58 19.94 9.94 25.07
N LEU A 59 19.39 9.24 26.07
CA LEU A 59 19.33 9.74 27.45
C LEU A 59 20.58 9.24 28.21
N PRO A 60 21.47 10.12 28.71
CA PRO A 60 22.51 9.67 29.62
C PRO A 60 21.85 9.16 30.90
N GLN A 61 22.13 7.90 31.27
CA GLN A 61 21.70 7.36 32.56
C GLN A 61 22.45 8.06 33.69
N VAL A 62 21.79 9.01 34.35
CA VAL A 62 22.27 9.64 35.59
C VAL A 62 21.31 9.29 36.72
N LYS A 63 21.81 9.24 37.96
CA LYS A 63 21.06 8.82 39.15
C LYS A 63 19.78 9.63 39.45
N THR A 64 19.55 10.73 38.73
CA THR A 64 18.45 11.68 38.95
C THR A 64 17.47 11.75 37.78
N THR A 65 17.56 10.84 36.80
CA THR A 65 16.58 10.80 35.71
C THR A 65 15.21 10.37 36.26
N LEU A 66 14.26 11.31 36.34
CA LEU A 66 12.87 11.11 36.78
C LEU A 66 12.01 10.33 35.77
N LEU A 67 12.53 10.14 34.56
CA LEU A 67 11.88 9.36 33.52
C LEU A 67 12.28 7.91 33.72
N ASP A 68 11.29 7.04 33.82
CA ASP A 68 11.49 5.61 33.66
C ASP A 68 11.73 5.35 32.16
N PRO A 69 12.95 4.96 31.73
CA PRO A 69 13.24 4.70 30.32
C PRO A 69 12.72 3.33 29.87
N THR A 70 12.09 2.56 30.76
CA THR A 70 11.45 1.31 30.39
C THR A 70 10.23 1.64 29.54
N GLU A 71 10.32 1.41 28.23
CA GLU A 71 9.18 1.55 27.31
C GLU A 71 8.01 0.72 27.85
N PRO A 72 6.77 1.27 27.87
CA PRO A 72 5.61 0.47 28.25
C PRO A 72 5.55 -0.78 27.38
N GLU A 73 5.21 -1.92 27.98
CA GLU A 73 5.18 -3.20 27.30
C GLU A 73 4.21 -3.11 26.11
N ALA A 74 4.77 -3.10 24.91
CA ALA A 74 3.98 -2.96 23.69
C ALA A 74 3.00 -4.13 23.57
N ALA A 75 1.78 -3.86 23.12
CA ALA A 75 0.82 -4.93 22.84
C ALA A 75 1.43 -5.93 21.86
N VAL A 76 1.11 -7.22 22.01
CA VAL A 76 1.64 -8.27 21.12
C VAL A 76 1.37 -7.92 19.66
N GLY A 77 2.43 -7.82 18.86
CA GLY A 77 2.39 -7.46 17.44
C GLY A 77 2.40 -5.96 17.14
N ALA A 78 2.39 -5.08 18.15
CA ALA A 78 2.49 -3.64 17.93
C ALA A 78 3.90 -3.22 17.49
N ILE A 79 3.97 -2.23 16.60
CA ILE A 79 5.24 -1.67 16.14
C ILE A 79 5.61 -0.51 17.05
N SER A 80 6.65 -0.69 17.87
CA SER A 80 7.20 0.37 18.71
C SER A 80 8.48 0.91 18.10
N LEU A 81 8.54 2.21 17.85
CA LEU A 81 9.72 2.85 17.29
C LEU A 81 9.82 4.32 17.68
N GLY A 82 10.90 4.64 18.39
CA GLY A 82 11.26 6.01 18.73
C GLY A 82 10.27 6.71 19.67
N GLY A 83 9.62 5.97 20.59
CA GLY A 83 8.60 6.50 21.50
C GLY A 83 7.15 6.34 21.03
N VAL A 84 6.95 5.99 19.76
CA VAL A 84 5.62 5.80 19.16
C VAL A 84 5.30 4.32 19.03
N THR A 85 4.10 3.93 19.47
CA THR A 85 3.54 2.59 19.28
C THR A 85 2.37 2.63 18.32
N ALA A 86 2.44 1.92 17.19
CA ALA A 86 1.32 1.71 16.29
C ALA A 86 0.65 0.37 16.58
N ALA A 87 -0.69 0.33 16.61
CA ALA A 87 -1.40 -0.92 16.78
C ALA A 87 -1.28 -1.77 15.50
N PRO A 88 -1.31 -3.12 15.59
CA PRO A 88 -1.25 -3.99 14.42
C PRO A 88 -2.31 -3.68 13.35
N GLY A 89 -3.48 -3.20 13.77
CA GLY A 89 -4.57 -2.82 12.86
C GLY A 89 -4.34 -1.53 12.09
N ASP A 90 -3.41 -0.67 12.52
CA ASP A 90 -3.13 0.63 11.88
C ASP A 90 -2.13 0.52 10.72
N LEU A 91 -1.24 -0.48 10.78
CA LEU A 91 -0.20 -0.75 9.78
C LEU A 91 -0.09 -2.27 9.52
N PRO A 92 -1.18 -2.93 9.09
CA PRO A 92 -1.21 -4.39 8.97
C PRO A 92 -0.24 -4.98 7.92
N MET A 93 0.21 -4.17 6.97
CA MET A 93 1.17 -4.58 5.95
C MET A 93 2.64 -4.38 6.37
N LEU A 94 2.89 -3.86 7.58
CA LEU A 94 4.20 -3.79 8.21
C LEU A 94 4.20 -4.63 9.49
N GLU A 95 5.30 -5.33 9.77
CA GLU A 95 5.40 -6.17 10.98
C GLU A 95 6.61 -5.81 11.83
N THR A 96 7.73 -5.44 11.20
CA THR A 96 8.94 -5.03 11.91
C THR A 96 9.57 -3.85 11.20
N VAL A 97 10.00 -2.84 11.96
CA VAL A 97 10.80 -1.73 11.43
C VAL A 97 12.26 -1.96 11.81
N GLN A 98 13.08 -2.23 10.81
CA GLN A 98 14.51 -2.51 10.99
C GLN A 98 15.30 -1.20 11.14
N ARG A 99 14.92 -0.17 10.38
CA ARG A 99 15.57 1.15 10.43
C ARG A 99 14.60 2.25 10.07
N LEU A 100 14.65 3.35 10.79
CA LEU A 100 14.03 4.62 10.41
C LEU A 100 15.05 5.74 10.58
N ASP A 101 15.33 6.43 9.48
CA ASP A 101 16.26 7.54 9.43
C ASP A 101 15.51 8.79 8.94
N LEU A 102 15.00 9.58 9.89
CA LEU A 102 14.24 10.79 9.58
C LEU A 102 15.12 11.89 8.95
N LYS A 103 16.43 11.83 9.16
CA LYS A 103 17.38 12.79 8.58
C LYS A 103 17.55 12.55 7.09
N THR A 104 17.72 11.28 6.68
CA THR A 104 17.82 10.93 5.25
C THR A 104 16.45 10.70 4.61
N GLY A 105 15.39 10.61 5.41
CA GLY A 105 14.04 10.31 4.96
C GLY A 105 13.92 8.88 4.44
N GLU A 106 14.51 7.92 5.15
CA GLU A 106 14.58 6.50 4.77
C GLU A 106 13.94 5.60 5.84
N LEU A 107 13.28 4.54 5.39
CA LEU A 107 12.65 3.51 6.20
C LEU A 107 12.98 2.13 5.60
N GLU A 108 13.42 1.21 6.45
CA GLU A 108 13.54 -0.21 6.17
C GLU A 108 12.64 -0.98 7.13
N ALA A 109 11.73 -1.77 6.57
CA ALA A 109 10.76 -2.57 7.31
C ALA A 109 10.66 -3.98 6.70
N GLU A 110 10.02 -4.88 7.44
CA GLU A 110 9.78 -6.26 7.04
C GLU A 110 8.32 -6.64 7.29
N ARG A 111 7.84 -7.57 6.46
CA ARG A 111 6.53 -8.23 6.62
C ARG A 111 6.70 -9.72 6.32
N VAL A 112 6.08 -10.59 7.12
CA VAL A 112 6.13 -12.03 6.93
C VAL A 112 4.76 -12.59 6.55
N PHE A 113 4.56 -12.88 5.27
CA PHE A 113 3.31 -13.44 4.77
C PHE A 113 3.19 -14.92 5.15
N THR A 114 2.04 -15.29 5.73
CA THR A 114 1.69 -16.69 6.03
C THR A 114 0.21 -16.93 5.81
N ALA A 115 -0.18 -18.12 5.37
CA ALA A 115 -1.60 -18.45 5.19
C ALA A 115 -2.42 -18.45 6.50
N ALA A 116 -1.75 -18.55 7.65
CA ALA A 116 -2.40 -18.54 8.97
C ALA A 116 -2.78 -17.12 9.43
N THR A 117 -1.95 -16.13 9.11
CA THR A 117 -2.16 -14.73 9.51
C THR A 117 -2.77 -13.89 8.40
N ASP A 118 -2.50 -14.21 7.15
CA ASP A 118 -2.94 -13.43 5.98
C ASP A 118 -4.12 -14.13 5.31
N LEU A 119 -5.33 -13.85 5.79
CA LEU A 119 -6.56 -14.50 5.30
C LEU A 119 -6.82 -14.22 3.82
N TRP A 120 -6.24 -13.12 3.31
CA TRP A 120 -6.24 -12.73 1.89
C TRP A 120 -5.61 -13.73 0.95
N LEU A 121 -4.54 -14.40 1.38
CA LEU A 121 -3.78 -15.27 0.48
C LEU A 121 -4.65 -16.42 -0.02
N ASN A 122 -5.51 -16.98 0.84
CA ASN A 122 -6.37 -18.08 0.44
C ASN A 122 -7.47 -17.65 -0.53
N ASP A 123 -7.95 -16.41 -0.40
CA ASP A 123 -8.98 -15.83 -1.26
C ASP A 123 -8.42 -15.32 -2.60
N HIS A 124 -7.14 -14.91 -2.63
CA HIS A 124 -6.45 -14.40 -3.81
C HIS A 124 -5.78 -15.52 -4.63
N ARG A 125 -6.60 -16.28 -5.35
CA ARG A 125 -6.12 -17.27 -6.33
C ARG A 125 -6.66 -16.93 -7.72
N PRO A 126 -6.01 -16.00 -8.45
CA PRO A 126 -6.51 -15.53 -9.74
C PRO A 126 -6.63 -16.65 -10.78
N PHE A 127 -5.75 -17.66 -10.73
CA PHE A 127 -5.75 -18.76 -11.69
C PHE A 127 -5.75 -20.13 -11.00
N LYS A 128 -6.51 -21.08 -11.58
CA LYS A 128 -6.62 -22.45 -11.09
C LYS A 128 -5.29 -23.24 -11.17
N PHE A 129 -4.39 -22.85 -12.07
CA PHE A 129 -3.11 -23.53 -12.30
C PHE A 129 -1.99 -23.05 -11.37
N LEU A 130 -2.16 -21.93 -10.66
CA LEU A 130 -1.12 -21.46 -9.74
C LEU A 130 -0.98 -22.43 -8.57
N LYS A 131 0.25 -22.88 -8.35
CA LYS A 131 0.56 -23.80 -7.24
C LYS A 131 0.32 -23.15 -5.87
N TYR A 132 0.66 -21.88 -5.75
CA TYR A 132 0.57 -21.11 -4.51
C TYR A 132 -0.08 -19.75 -4.79
N PRO A 133 -0.86 -19.19 -3.83
CA PRO A 133 -1.38 -17.85 -3.98
C PRO A 133 -0.26 -16.81 -3.93
N PRO A 134 -0.19 -15.85 -4.87
CA PRO A 134 0.73 -14.73 -4.78
C PRO A 134 0.17 -13.64 -3.87
N VAL A 135 1.05 -12.83 -3.28
CA VAL A 135 0.65 -11.53 -2.72
C VAL A 135 0.05 -10.68 -3.85
N SER A 136 -1.13 -10.11 -3.59
CA SER A 136 -1.87 -9.37 -4.60
C SER A 136 -1.29 -7.98 -4.87
N GLY A 137 -1.65 -7.40 -6.02
CA GLY A 137 -1.23 -6.03 -6.33
C GLY A 137 -1.77 -5.00 -5.33
N ILE A 138 -3.00 -5.18 -4.85
CA ILE A 138 -3.62 -4.29 -3.85
C ILE A 138 -2.87 -4.33 -2.51
N MET A 139 -2.33 -5.49 -2.12
CA MET A 139 -1.49 -5.63 -0.92
C MET A 139 -0.20 -4.83 -1.07
N ALA A 140 0.47 -4.97 -2.22
CA ALA A 140 1.71 -4.23 -2.48
C ALA A 140 1.49 -2.71 -2.43
N VAL A 141 0.38 -2.21 -3.00
CA VAL A 141 0.03 -0.79 -2.96
C VAL A 141 -0.27 -0.32 -1.54
N GLU A 142 -1.00 -1.11 -0.74
CA GLU A 142 -1.23 -0.80 0.68
C GLU A 142 0.09 -0.72 1.46
N THR A 143 0.98 -1.70 1.28
CA THR A 143 2.31 -1.69 1.89
C THR A 143 3.10 -0.43 1.53
N PHE A 144 2.98 0.05 0.28
CA PHE A 144 3.61 1.32 -0.10
C PHE A 144 3.05 2.49 0.72
N PHE A 145 1.74 2.57 0.84
CA PHE A 145 1.08 3.65 1.58
C PHE A 145 1.41 3.61 3.07
N GLU A 146 1.36 2.46 3.71
CA GLU A 146 1.73 2.31 5.12
C GLU A 146 3.19 2.72 5.38
N ALA A 147 4.13 2.30 4.52
CA ALA A 147 5.53 2.68 4.64
C ALA A 147 5.73 4.20 4.51
N ALA A 148 5.07 4.84 3.55
CA ALA A 148 5.12 6.28 3.36
C ALA A 148 4.44 7.04 4.51
N ARG A 149 3.32 6.53 5.02
CA ARG A 149 2.57 7.08 6.16
C ARG A 149 3.38 7.02 7.45
N LEU A 150 4.09 5.92 7.70
CA LEU A 150 4.97 5.76 8.85
C LEU A 150 6.16 6.72 8.80
N LEU A 151 6.67 6.99 7.59
CA LEU A 151 7.77 7.92 7.37
C LEU A 151 7.33 9.39 7.47
N HIS A 152 6.12 9.72 7.02
CA HIS A 152 5.56 11.09 7.02
C HIS A 152 4.13 11.16 7.59
N PRO A 153 3.97 10.98 8.92
CA PRO A 153 2.67 10.84 9.56
C PRO A 153 1.85 12.15 9.66
N HIS A 154 2.36 13.26 9.17
CA HIS A 154 1.64 14.54 9.10
C HIS A 154 1.02 14.82 7.72
N LEU A 155 1.33 13.98 6.72
CA LEU A 155 0.81 14.12 5.38
C LEU A 155 -0.26 13.06 5.11
N HIS A 156 -1.24 13.42 4.29
CA HIS A 156 -2.25 12.52 3.77
C HIS A 156 -1.72 11.77 2.56
N ILE A 157 -2.08 10.50 2.45
CA ILE A 157 -1.92 9.73 1.23
C ILE A 157 -2.89 10.29 0.18
N VAL A 158 -2.33 10.72 -0.95
CA VAL A 158 -3.11 11.23 -2.10
C VAL A 158 -3.29 10.14 -3.15
N GLY A 159 -2.31 9.25 -3.27
CA GLY A 159 -2.32 8.20 -4.28
C GLY A 159 -0.95 7.56 -4.51
N ALA A 160 -0.86 6.76 -5.56
CA ALA A 160 0.38 6.13 -6.02
C ALA A 160 0.63 6.44 -7.50
N ARG A 161 1.88 6.38 -7.94
CA ARG A 161 2.24 6.47 -9.35
C ARG A 161 3.46 5.61 -9.67
N GLN A 162 3.65 5.32 -10.95
CA GLN A 162 4.75 4.49 -11.44
C GLN A 162 4.85 3.16 -10.69
N VAL A 163 3.70 2.56 -10.37
CA VAL A 163 3.66 1.24 -9.74
C VAL A 163 4.05 0.21 -10.80
N ALA A 164 4.96 -0.68 -10.45
CA ALA A 164 5.44 -1.76 -11.30
C ALA A 164 5.33 -3.09 -10.55
N TYR A 165 4.63 -4.05 -11.16
CA TYR A 165 4.53 -5.43 -10.72
C TYR A 165 5.55 -6.25 -11.52
N ARG A 166 6.75 -6.41 -10.95
CA ARG A 166 7.92 -6.95 -11.65
C ARG A 166 7.99 -8.46 -11.59
N ASP A 167 7.67 -9.02 -10.42
CA ASP A 167 7.78 -10.45 -10.15
C ASP A 167 6.69 -10.88 -9.16
N LEU A 168 6.29 -12.15 -9.21
CA LEU A 168 5.32 -12.70 -8.29
C LEU A 168 5.97 -12.97 -6.92
N LEU A 169 5.18 -12.80 -5.86
CA LEU A 169 5.56 -13.18 -4.51
C LEU A 169 4.66 -14.31 -4.03
N ASP A 170 4.97 -15.53 -4.48
CA ASP A 170 4.19 -16.73 -4.14
C ASP A 170 4.30 -17.09 -2.65
N CYS A 171 3.17 -17.40 -2.02
CA CYS A 171 3.10 -17.75 -0.60
C CYS A 171 2.60 -19.19 -0.41
N PRO A 172 3.51 -20.17 -0.25
CA PRO A 172 3.13 -21.54 0.07
C PRO A 172 2.42 -21.62 1.44
N LEU A 173 1.42 -22.50 1.56
CA LEU A 173 0.55 -22.59 2.75
C LEU A 173 1.32 -22.82 4.06
N ASP A 174 2.35 -23.67 4.02
CA ASP A 174 3.12 -24.08 5.20
C ASP A 174 4.46 -23.32 5.33
N GLN A 175 4.65 -22.25 4.57
CA GLN A 175 5.91 -21.50 4.56
C GLN A 175 5.68 -20.02 4.93
N ARG A 176 6.67 -19.48 5.64
CA ARG A 176 6.77 -18.05 5.93
C ARG A 176 7.49 -17.37 4.78
N ARG A 177 6.88 -16.38 4.16
CA ARG A 177 7.54 -15.58 3.12
C ARG A 177 7.90 -14.21 3.68
N VAL A 178 9.20 -13.99 3.86
CA VAL A 178 9.72 -12.70 4.30
C VAL A 178 9.81 -11.75 3.11
N ALA A 179 9.28 -10.55 3.29
CA ALA A 179 9.45 -9.44 2.36
C ALA A 179 10.13 -8.27 3.06
N ARG A 180 11.10 -7.66 2.39
CA ARG A 180 11.77 -6.42 2.79
C ARG A 180 11.14 -5.26 2.07
N ILE A 181 10.75 -4.26 2.85
CA ILE A 181 10.18 -3.00 2.40
C ILE A 181 11.22 -1.92 2.60
N HIS A 182 11.55 -1.21 1.53
CA HIS A 182 12.41 -0.04 1.58
C HIS A 182 11.64 1.16 1.05
N CYS A 183 11.53 2.21 1.85
CA CYS A 183 10.85 3.46 1.53
C CYS A 183 11.82 4.64 1.69
N ARG A 184 11.89 5.50 0.68
CA ARG A 184 12.75 6.68 0.69
C ARG A 184 12.02 7.91 0.16
N SER A 185 12.16 9.01 0.88
CA SER A 185 11.66 10.33 0.50
C SER A 185 12.46 10.85 -0.69
N LEU A 186 11.76 11.36 -1.69
CA LEU A 186 12.33 12.05 -2.84
C LEU A 186 12.09 13.56 -2.70
N ALA A 187 13.04 14.36 -3.19
CA ALA A 187 12.81 15.79 -3.34
C ALA A 187 11.62 16.03 -4.29
N SER A 188 10.72 16.92 -3.90
CA SER A 188 9.44 17.11 -4.59
C SER A 188 9.07 18.59 -4.72
N ASN A 189 8.03 18.84 -5.52
CA ASN A 189 7.49 20.18 -5.77
C ASN A 189 6.87 20.79 -4.49
N PRO A 190 6.70 22.13 -4.44
CA PRO A 190 5.95 22.77 -3.36
C PRO A 190 4.54 22.18 -3.25
N GLY A 191 4.22 21.56 -2.10
CA GLY A 191 2.87 21.10 -1.75
C GLY A 191 2.59 19.60 -1.90
N GLU A 192 3.49 18.83 -2.51
CA GLU A 192 3.40 17.36 -2.58
C GLU A 192 4.75 16.76 -2.19
N LEU A 193 4.76 15.64 -1.47
CA LEU A 193 5.95 14.85 -1.18
C LEU A 193 5.86 13.48 -1.85
N LEU A 194 6.97 12.97 -2.36
CA LEU A 194 7.03 11.66 -3.00
C LEU A 194 7.87 10.71 -2.17
N CYS A 195 7.36 9.51 -1.95
CA CYS A 195 8.14 8.41 -1.36
C CYS A 195 8.29 7.30 -2.38
N GLN A 196 9.51 6.94 -2.75
CA GLN A 196 9.78 5.74 -3.53
C GLN A 196 9.78 4.53 -2.60
N VAL A 197 8.99 3.52 -2.94
CA VAL A 197 8.87 2.29 -2.15
C VAL A 197 9.16 1.07 -3.03
N THR A 198 9.86 0.09 -2.45
CA THR A 198 10.11 -1.22 -3.07
C THR A 198 9.83 -2.33 -2.08
N ILE A 199 9.24 -3.42 -2.56
CA ILE A 199 9.08 -4.67 -1.83
C ILE A 199 9.91 -5.73 -2.54
N SER A 200 10.79 -6.37 -1.79
CA SER A 200 11.71 -7.40 -2.29
C SER A 200 11.62 -8.66 -1.44
N SER A 201 11.93 -9.80 -2.02
CA SER A 201 11.96 -11.09 -1.31
C SER A 201 13.17 -11.94 -1.70
N PRO A 202 13.54 -12.95 -0.90
CA PRO A 202 14.53 -13.93 -1.29
C PRO A 202 14.06 -14.69 -2.54
N LEU A 203 14.97 -14.87 -3.49
CA LEU A 203 14.75 -15.71 -4.66
C LEU A 203 14.62 -17.17 -4.19
N ILE A 204 13.62 -17.89 -4.69
CA ILE A 204 13.44 -19.31 -4.37
C ILE A 204 13.88 -20.16 -5.56
N SER A 205 14.68 -21.19 -5.28
CA SER A 205 15.09 -22.17 -6.29
C SER A 205 13.89 -23.01 -6.78
N PRO A 206 14.00 -23.69 -7.94
CA PRO A 206 12.96 -24.64 -8.38
C PRO A 206 12.65 -25.74 -7.34
N SER A 207 13.60 -26.07 -6.47
CA SER A 207 13.42 -27.03 -5.37
C SER A 207 12.75 -26.45 -4.13
N GLY A 208 12.38 -25.17 -4.12
CA GLY A 208 11.73 -24.50 -2.99
C GLY A 208 12.69 -23.98 -1.93
N ARG A 209 14.00 -23.92 -2.20
CA ARG A 209 15.01 -23.42 -1.25
C ARG A 209 15.24 -21.93 -1.49
N GLU A 210 15.22 -21.13 -0.42
CA GLU A 210 15.63 -19.72 -0.47
C GLU A 210 17.11 -19.58 -0.81
N LEU A 211 17.40 -18.64 -1.71
CA LEU A 211 18.73 -18.24 -2.12
C LEU A 211 19.09 -16.91 -1.45
N GLU A 212 20.39 -16.62 -1.31
CA GLU A 212 20.87 -15.37 -0.70
C GLU A 212 20.58 -14.12 -1.57
N ARG A 213 20.14 -14.31 -2.81
CA ARG A 213 19.82 -13.22 -3.74
C ARG A 213 18.39 -12.73 -3.52
N TRP A 214 18.24 -11.41 -3.44
CA TRP A 214 16.93 -10.76 -3.36
C TRP A 214 16.48 -10.26 -4.73
N THR A 215 15.17 -10.33 -5.00
CA THR A 215 14.55 -9.74 -6.18
C THR A 215 13.48 -8.73 -5.76
N THR A 216 13.35 -7.63 -6.50
CA THR A 216 12.29 -6.66 -6.28
C THR A 216 11.03 -7.12 -6.98
N ASN A 217 10.03 -7.52 -6.20
CA ASN A 217 8.73 -7.97 -6.69
C ASN A 217 7.87 -6.78 -7.11
N PHE A 218 7.86 -5.72 -6.29
CA PHE A 218 7.02 -4.55 -6.48
C PHE A 218 7.81 -3.26 -6.26
N ALA A 219 7.50 -2.23 -7.04
CA ALA A 219 8.03 -0.89 -6.84
C ALA A 219 6.98 0.16 -7.16
N GLY A 220 7.05 1.33 -6.54
CA GLY A 220 6.14 2.44 -6.82
C GLY A 220 6.57 3.73 -6.15
N GLN A 221 5.83 4.81 -6.43
CA GLN A 221 5.95 6.08 -5.74
C GLN A 221 4.63 6.42 -5.07
N VAL A 222 4.67 6.74 -3.79
CA VAL A 222 3.52 7.28 -3.04
C VAL A 222 3.52 8.79 -3.12
N ILE A 223 2.35 9.36 -3.36
CA ILE A 223 2.09 10.79 -3.37
C ILE A 223 1.48 11.18 -2.03
N LEU A 224 2.15 12.07 -1.32
CA LEU A 224 1.75 12.61 -0.03
C LEU A 224 1.42 14.09 -0.18
N GLY A 225 0.42 14.59 0.54
CA GLY A 225 0.04 16.00 0.51
C GLY A 225 -0.64 16.46 1.80
N CYS A 226 -0.75 17.78 2.00
CA CYS A 226 -1.35 18.33 3.22
C CYS A 226 -2.88 18.22 3.28
N LYS A 227 -3.52 17.89 2.15
CA LYS A 227 -4.97 17.73 2.05
C LYS A 227 -5.33 16.73 0.96
N PRO A 228 -6.50 16.09 1.04
CA PRO A 228 -7.05 15.32 -0.08
C PRO A 228 -7.07 16.15 -1.35
N ARG A 229 -6.72 15.52 -2.48
CA ARG A 229 -6.65 16.17 -3.78
C ARG A 229 -7.97 15.99 -4.53
N SER A 230 -8.43 17.06 -5.18
CA SER A 230 -9.52 16.94 -6.16
C SER A 230 -9.05 16.11 -7.35
N LEU A 231 -9.83 15.12 -7.75
CA LEU A 231 -9.48 14.28 -8.89
C LEU A 231 -9.61 15.07 -10.20
N PRO A 232 -8.58 15.07 -11.07
CA PRO A 232 -8.71 15.65 -12.39
C PRO A 232 -9.75 14.89 -13.21
N ALA A 233 -10.41 15.59 -14.14
CA ALA A 233 -11.33 14.94 -15.08
C ALA A 233 -10.58 13.90 -15.91
N LEU A 234 -11.17 12.72 -16.07
CA LEU A 234 -10.64 11.66 -16.94
C LEU A 234 -11.19 11.83 -18.37
N PRO A 235 -10.32 12.00 -19.38
CA PRO A 235 -10.71 12.01 -20.78
C PRO A 235 -11.56 10.79 -21.17
N GLY A 236 -12.60 11.05 -21.97
CA GLY A 236 -13.50 10.02 -22.50
C GLY A 236 -14.61 9.57 -21.55
N PHE A 237 -14.62 9.95 -20.27
CA PHE A 237 -15.69 9.54 -19.36
C PHE A 237 -16.88 10.53 -19.35
N PRO A 238 -18.12 10.07 -19.06
CA PRO A 238 -18.55 8.69 -18.72
C PRO A 238 -18.50 7.71 -19.89
N VAL A 239 -18.62 6.41 -19.61
CA VAL A 239 -18.95 5.40 -20.62
C VAL A 239 -20.44 5.50 -20.87
N LYS A 240 -20.84 5.87 -22.09
CA LYS A 240 -22.23 6.13 -22.41
C LYS A 240 -22.99 4.83 -22.69
N PRO A 241 -24.28 4.74 -22.36
CA PRO A 241 -25.08 3.54 -22.62
C PRO A 241 -25.07 3.11 -24.09
N GLU A 242 -25.06 4.05 -25.04
CA GLU A 242 -24.99 3.76 -26.47
C GLU A 242 -23.65 3.16 -26.95
N GLU A 243 -22.60 3.22 -26.13
CA GLU A 243 -21.32 2.56 -26.44
C GLU A 243 -21.34 1.08 -26.05
N ILE A 244 -22.30 0.62 -25.25
CA ILE A 244 -22.39 -0.77 -24.79
C ILE A 244 -23.11 -1.64 -25.82
N GLU A 245 -22.42 -2.65 -26.33
CA GLU A 245 -22.90 -3.53 -27.41
C GLU A 245 -23.25 -4.94 -26.91
N THR A 246 -22.55 -5.43 -25.88
CA THR A 246 -22.80 -6.76 -25.32
C THR A 246 -23.94 -6.74 -24.31
N ARG A 247 -24.54 -7.91 -24.08
CA ARG A 247 -25.60 -8.05 -23.07
C ARG A 247 -25.02 -7.84 -21.66
N PRO A 248 -25.86 -7.40 -20.69
CA PRO A 248 -25.48 -7.38 -19.29
C PRO A 248 -25.13 -8.78 -18.75
N MET A 249 -24.27 -8.80 -17.72
CA MET A 249 -23.97 -9.98 -16.92
C MET A 249 -24.56 -9.80 -15.52
N SER A 250 -25.47 -10.70 -15.16
CA SER A 250 -26.16 -10.73 -13.86
C SER A 250 -25.21 -11.12 -12.73
N PRO A 251 -25.56 -10.84 -11.46
CA PRO A 251 -24.78 -11.28 -10.30
C PRO A 251 -24.54 -12.79 -10.26
N GLU A 252 -25.50 -13.59 -10.71
CA GLU A 252 -25.38 -15.04 -10.78
C GLU A 252 -24.32 -15.46 -11.80
N GLU A 253 -24.30 -14.82 -12.98
CA GLU A 253 -23.31 -15.09 -14.02
C GLU A 253 -21.91 -14.61 -13.63
N VAL A 254 -21.80 -13.47 -12.92
CA VAL A 254 -20.52 -13.02 -12.35
C VAL A 254 -20.00 -14.02 -11.31
N ALA A 255 -20.88 -14.57 -10.46
CA ALA A 255 -20.51 -15.61 -9.51
C ALA A 255 -20.05 -16.90 -10.20
N GLU A 256 -20.78 -17.33 -11.23
CA GLU A 256 -20.42 -18.49 -12.05
C GLU A 256 -19.06 -18.28 -12.74
N TYR A 257 -18.78 -17.07 -13.24
CA TYR A 257 -17.46 -16.74 -13.79
C TYR A 257 -16.34 -16.97 -12.78
N TYR A 258 -16.48 -16.47 -11.55
CA TYR A 258 -15.46 -16.68 -10.51
C TYR A 258 -15.25 -18.17 -10.21
N GLU A 259 -16.32 -18.97 -10.19
CA GLU A 259 -16.25 -20.41 -9.90
C GLU A 259 -15.62 -21.21 -11.03
N THR A 260 -15.95 -20.87 -12.27
CA THR A 260 -15.55 -21.62 -13.45
C THR A 260 -14.17 -21.21 -13.96
N ARG A 261 -13.83 -19.92 -13.94
CA ARG A 261 -12.61 -19.38 -14.56
C ARG A 261 -11.47 -19.07 -13.58
N THR A 262 -11.76 -18.85 -12.29
CA THR A 262 -10.72 -18.51 -11.29
C THR A 262 -10.77 -19.46 -10.09
N SER A 263 -9.88 -19.28 -9.12
CA SER A 263 -9.99 -19.88 -7.78
C SER A 263 -10.20 -18.80 -6.71
N MET A 264 -10.62 -17.60 -7.12
CA MET A 264 -10.85 -16.52 -6.19
C MET A 264 -12.08 -16.81 -5.33
N GLN A 265 -11.96 -16.50 -4.05
CA GLN A 265 -12.99 -16.75 -3.06
C GLN A 265 -13.24 -15.50 -2.23
N GLY A 266 -14.35 -15.54 -1.47
CA GLY A 266 -14.67 -14.57 -0.44
C GLY A 266 -14.38 -13.15 -0.85
N ARG A 267 -13.33 -12.59 -0.25
CA ARG A 267 -12.97 -11.17 -0.32
C ARG A 267 -12.54 -10.68 -1.69
N TYR A 268 -11.99 -11.56 -2.53
CA TYR A 268 -11.54 -11.21 -3.88
C TYR A 268 -12.63 -11.35 -4.95
N ARG A 269 -13.84 -11.83 -4.60
CA ARG A 269 -14.99 -11.76 -5.52
C ARG A 269 -15.66 -10.38 -5.43
N VAL A 270 -14.97 -9.37 -5.99
CA VAL A 270 -15.31 -7.96 -5.80
C VAL A 270 -16.37 -7.42 -6.76
N MET A 271 -16.58 -8.06 -7.90
CA MET A 271 -17.56 -7.62 -8.90
C MET A 271 -18.96 -8.10 -8.53
N GLU A 272 -19.95 -7.20 -8.63
CA GLU A 272 -21.37 -7.53 -8.39
C GLU A 272 -22.10 -7.83 -9.70
N SER A 273 -21.95 -6.98 -10.73
CA SER A 273 -22.66 -7.13 -12.00
C SER A 273 -21.94 -6.36 -13.10
N LEU A 274 -22.20 -6.69 -14.37
CA LEU A 274 -21.72 -5.91 -15.51
C LEU A 274 -22.90 -5.43 -16.34
N GLU A 275 -22.85 -4.19 -16.77
CA GLU A 275 -23.83 -3.65 -17.71
C GLU A 275 -23.52 -4.08 -19.14
N GLY A 276 -22.25 -4.30 -19.45
CA GLY A 276 -21.77 -4.77 -20.74
C GLY A 276 -20.47 -4.11 -21.15
N THR A 277 -20.08 -4.37 -22.39
CA THR A 277 -18.86 -3.87 -23.03
C THR A 277 -19.18 -3.30 -24.41
N GLY A 278 -18.42 -2.28 -24.81
CA GLY A 278 -18.27 -1.85 -26.20
C GLY A 278 -16.82 -1.99 -26.66
N PRO A 279 -16.47 -1.64 -27.90
CA PRO A 279 -15.08 -1.62 -28.36
C PRO A 279 -14.22 -0.70 -27.48
N GLY A 280 -13.34 -1.30 -26.66
CA GLY A 280 -12.47 -0.57 -25.76
C GLY A 280 -13.15 0.10 -24.56
N CYS A 281 -14.36 -0.31 -24.16
CA CYS A 281 -14.98 0.17 -22.93
C CYS A 281 -15.78 -0.92 -22.21
N ILE A 282 -15.88 -0.79 -20.89
CA ILE A 282 -16.68 -1.66 -20.03
C ILE A 282 -17.30 -0.84 -18.90
N ARG A 283 -18.52 -1.21 -18.52
CA ARG A 283 -19.23 -0.65 -17.37
C ARG A 283 -19.80 -1.76 -16.49
N GLY A 284 -19.70 -1.59 -15.20
CA GLY A 284 -20.20 -2.55 -14.21
C GLY A 284 -20.38 -1.94 -12.85
N ALA A 285 -20.59 -2.80 -11.85
CA ALA A 285 -20.76 -2.39 -10.47
C ALA A 285 -20.08 -3.36 -9.52
N MET A 286 -19.72 -2.82 -8.36
CA MET A 286 -19.32 -3.60 -7.20
C MET A 286 -20.12 -3.19 -5.97
N LEU A 287 -20.20 -4.11 -5.02
CA LEU A 287 -20.62 -3.84 -3.65
C LEU A 287 -19.39 -3.91 -2.75
N TYR A 288 -18.97 -2.79 -2.18
CA TYR A 288 -17.83 -2.75 -1.28
C TYR A 288 -18.16 -3.41 0.05
N ARG A 289 -17.26 -4.28 0.51
CA ARG A 289 -17.38 -5.02 1.76
C ARG A 289 -16.07 -4.88 2.54
N GLU A 290 -16.18 -4.37 3.76
CA GLU A 290 -15.20 -4.50 4.81
C GLU A 290 -15.18 -5.94 5.30
N VAL A 291 -14.00 -6.51 5.31
CA VAL A 291 -13.77 -7.92 5.58
C VAL A 291 -12.61 -8.04 6.56
N ARG A 292 -12.60 -9.13 7.33
CA ARG A 292 -11.51 -9.37 8.29
C ARG A 292 -10.34 -9.99 7.60
N ASP A 293 -9.24 -9.29 7.50
CA ASP A 293 -8.17 -9.69 6.60
C ASP A 293 -7.00 -10.37 7.30
N PHE A 294 -7.00 -10.22 8.62
CA PHE A 294 -6.09 -10.81 9.57
C PHE A 294 -6.89 -11.39 10.75
N PRO A 295 -6.37 -12.40 11.45
CA PRO A 295 -6.98 -12.90 12.68
C PRO A 295 -6.90 -11.84 13.78
N GLY A 296 -7.99 -11.67 14.55
CA GLY A 296 -8.07 -10.68 15.62
C GLY A 296 -9.48 -10.12 15.82
N GLU A 297 -9.64 -9.25 16.83
CA GLU A 297 -10.94 -8.67 17.21
C GLU A 297 -11.22 -7.28 16.61
N GLY A 298 -10.19 -6.57 16.09
CA GLY A 298 -10.32 -5.21 15.56
C GLY A 298 -10.43 -5.11 14.03
N PRO A 299 -10.98 -4.00 13.50
CA PRO A 299 -10.93 -3.69 12.06
C PRO A 299 -9.50 -3.33 11.62
N ASN A 300 -9.21 -3.55 10.34
CA ASN A 300 -7.96 -3.09 9.73
C ASN A 300 -8.15 -1.69 9.15
N HIS A 301 -7.24 -0.78 9.47
CA HIS A 301 -7.27 0.61 9.05
C HIS A 301 -6.33 0.84 7.87
N TYR A 302 -6.74 0.36 6.70
CA TYR A 302 -6.01 0.59 5.46
C TYR A 302 -5.93 2.07 5.08
N GLN A 303 -4.91 2.43 4.31
CA GLN A 303 -4.68 3.79 3.81
C GLN A 303 -5.55 4.14 2.59
N PHE A 304 -6.15 3.14 1.93
CA PHE A 304 -7.13 3.32 0.87
C PHE A 304 -8.23 2.25 0.94
N SER A 305 -8.97 2.03 -0.14
CA SER A 305 -9.94 0.92 -0.29
C SER A 305 -9.38 -0.15 -1.23
N PRO A 306 -8.67 -1.18 -0.72
CA PRO A 306 -7.93 -2.14 -1.55
C PRO A 306 -8.80 -2.84 -2.60
N TYR A 307 -9.97 -3.34 -2.20
CA TYR A 307 -10.89 -4.05 -3.10
C TYR A 307 -11.50 -3.19 -4.20
N LEU A 308 -11.51 -1.86 -4.04
CA LEU A 308 -11.91 -0.98 -5.12
C LEU A 308 -10.87 -1.01 -6.25
N LEU A 309 -9.58 -1.04 -5.93
CA LEU A 309 -8.54 -1.20 -6.94
C LEU A 309 -8.60 -2.59 -7.59
N GLU A 310 -8.86 -3.64 -6.80
CA GLU A 310 -9.05 -5.01 -7.32
C GLU A 310 -10.17 -5.07 -8.36
N SER A 311 -11.26 -4.34 -8.14
CA SER A 311 -12.39 -4.29 -9.06
C SER A 311 -12.00 -3.76 -10.46
N PHE A 312 -11.04 -2.83 -10.55
CA PHE A 312 -10.54 -2.35 -11.83
C PHE A 312 -9.71 -3.41 -12.57
N LEU A 313 -8.94 -4.21 -11.83
CA LEU A 313 -8.21 -5.35 -12.41
C LEU A 313 -9.18 -6.40 -12.94
N HIS A 314 -10.28 -6.63 -12.24
CA HIS A 314 -11.30 -7.59 -12.63
C HIS A 314 -12.11 -7.11 -13.84
N LEU A 315 -12.47 -5.82 -13.89
CA LEU A 315 -13.13 -5.23 -15.05
C LEU A 315 -12.38 -5.52 -16.36
N ALA A 316 -11.05 -5.37 -16.36
CA ALA A 316 -10.23 -5.66 -17.54
C ALA A 316 -10.28 -7.15 -17.94
N ASN A 317 -10.32 -8.07 -16.96
CA ASN A 317 -10.46 -9.51 -17.23
C ASN A 317 -11.86 -9.87 -17.75
N PHE A 318 -12.91 -9.29 -17.17
CA PHE A 318 -14.27 -9.47 -17.64
C PHE A 318 -14.48 -8.93 -19.05
N TYR A 319 -13.86 -7.80 -19.39
CA TYR A 319 -13.91 -7.26 -20.75
C TYR A 319 -13.47 -8.28 -21.80
N VAL A 320 -12.34 -8.94 -21.55
CA VAL A 320 -11.80 -9.95 -22.47
C VAL A 320 -12.81 -11.08 -22.68
N VAL A 321 -13.34 -11.65 -21.59
CA VAL A 321 -14.24 -12.81 -21.68
C VAL A 321 -15.62 -12.46 -22.23
N MET A 322 -16.10 -11.24 -22.00
CA MET A 322 -17.36 -10.76 -22.60
C MET A 322 -17.25 -10.48 -24.10
N ARG A 323 -16.04 -10.21 -24.60
CA ARG A 323 -15.76 -9.94 -26.02
C ARG A 323 -15.33 -11.19 -26.77
N ASP A 324 -14.73 -12.14 -26.07
CA ASP A 324 -14.29 -13.45 -26.59
C ASP A 324 -14.41 -14.52 -25.49
N GLU A 325 -15.48 -15.32 -25.55
CA GLU A 325 -15.73 -16.39 -24.56
C GLU A 325 -14.74 -17.56 -24.69
N GLU A 326 -14.11 -17.72 -25.87
CA GLU A 326 -13.12 -18.77 -26.15
C GLU A 326 -11.72 -18.37 -25.65
N GLU A 327 -11.53 -17.12 -25.20
CA GLU A 327 -10.24 -16.68 -24.70
C GLU A 327 -9.82 -17.42 -23.42
N GLU A 328 -8.74 -18.20 -23.54
CA GLU A 328 -8.17 -18.98 -22.45
C GLU A 328 -6.98 -18.28 -21.79
N ARG A 329 -6.36 -17.30 -22.45
CA ARG A 329 -5.27 -16.52 -21.87
C ARG A 329 -5.76 -15.73 -20.66
N ARG A 330 -4.81 -15.36 -19.81
CA ARG A 330 -5.09 -14.69 -18.54
C ARG A 330 -4.29 -13.41 -18.44
N LEU A 331 -4.91 -12.34 -17.96
CA LEU A 331 -4.25 -11.07 -17.75
C LEU A 331 -3.73 -10.99 -16.31
N ILE A 332 -2.49 -10.57 -16.15
CA ILE A 332 -1.89 -10.22 -14.85
C ILE A 332 -1.56 -8.72 -14.79
N PRO A 333 -1.64 -8.09 -13.61
CA PRO A 333 -1.18 -6.72 -13.43
C PRO A 333 0.31 -6.59 -13.79
N ALA A 334 0.65 -5.53 -14.53
CA ALA A 334 2.03 -5.22 -14.91
C ALA A 334 2.48 -3.85 -14.38
N ALA A 335 1.62 -2.83 -14.48
CA ALA A 335 1.92 -1.50 -13.97
C ALA A 335 0.66 -0.67 -13.67
N ILE A 336 0.83 0.37 -12.86
CA ILE A 336 -0.12 1.48 -12.73
C ILE A 336 0.63 2.79 -12.97
N GLY A 337 0.19 3.55 -13.96
CA GLY A 337 0.69 4.90 -14.23
C GLY A 337 0.43 5.83 -13.04
N GLU A 338 -0.83 6.02 -12.68
CA GLU A 338 -1.26 6.80 -11.52
C GLU A 338 -2.58 6.28 -10.95
N LEU A 339 -2.66 6.19 -9.63
CA LEU A 339 -3.83 5.85 -8.81
C LEU A 339 -4.10 7.03 -7.88
N LEU A 340 -5.30 7.60 -7.93
CA LEU A 340 -5.73 8.68 -7.04
C LEU A 340 -7.10 8.35 -6.44
N PHE A 341 -7.36 8.81 -5.22
CA PHE A 341 -8.63 8.63 -4.55
C PHE A 341 -8.97 9.81 -3.64
N THR A 342 -10.26 9.98 -3.32
CA THR A 342 -10.76 11.10 -2.51
C THR A 342 -11.13 10.70 -1.09
N ARG A 343 -11.53 9.45 -0.88
CA ARG A 343 -11.97 8.90 0.40
C ARG A 343 -11.96 7.38 0.39
N HIS A 344 -12.16 6.79 1.57
CA HIS A 344 -12.50 5.38 1.70
C HIS A 344 -13.93 5.11 1.24
N CYS A 345 -14.12 3.91 0.74
CA CYS A 345 -15.43 3.29 0.57
C CYS A 345 -16.02 2.94 1.94
N ARG A 346 -17.33 2.81 2.01
CA ARG A 346 -18.06 2.40 3.23
C ARG A 346 -18.55 0.98 3.09
N GLU A 347 -18.68 0.26 4.21
CA GLU A 347 -19.35 -1.04 4.23
C GLU A 347 -20.73 -0.99 3.53
N GLY A 348 -20.96 -1.92 2.60
CA GLY A 348 -22.19 -2.01 1.81
C GLY A 348 -22.35 -0.92 0.74
N GLU A 349 -21.32 -0.11 0.48
CA GLU A 349 -21.38 0.91 -0.55
C GLU A 349 -21.35 0.29 -1.95
N ARG A 350 -22.40 0.53 -2.73
CA ARG A 350 -22.43 0.14 -4.14
C ARG A 350 -21.77 1.23 -5.00
N LEU A 351 -20.80 0.83 -5.82
CA LEU A 351 -20.04 1.71 -6.70
C LEU A 351 -20.28 1.33 -8.16
N VAL A 352 -20.43 2.34 -9.00
CA VAL A 352 -20.42 2.18 -10.46
C VAL A 352 -18.98 2.25 -10.93
N LEU A 353 -18.57 1.26 -11.70
CA LEU A 353 -17.21 1.13 -12.22
C LEU A 353 -17.25 1.31 -13.74
N GLU A 354 -16.34 2.13 -14.25
CA GLU A 354 -16.21 2.39 -15.68
C GLU A 354 -14.73 2.27 -16.06
N ALA A 355 -14.43 1.63 -17.20
CA ALA A 355 -13.08 1.57 -17.72
C ALA A 355 -13.05 1.74 -19.25
N ARG A 356 -11.96 2.33 -19.72
CA ARG A 356 -11.65 2.53 -21.14
C ARG A 356 -10.26 2.01 -21.48
N LEU A 357 -10.18 1.24 -22.54
CA LEU A 357 -8.94 0.75 -23.13
C LEU A 357 -8.28 1.91 -23.87
N VAL A 358 -7.08 2.29 -23.45
CA VAL A 358 -6.30 3.37 -24.05
C VAL A 358 -5.34 2.84 -25.09
N ASN A 359 -4.76 1.67 -24.82
CA ASN A 359 -3.80 1.02 -25.70
C ASN A 359 -3.92 -0.49 -25.60
N GLU A 360 -3.86 -1.16 -26.74
CA GLU A 360 -3.87 -2.60 -26.86
C GLU A 360 -2.73 -3.01 -27.78
N ASN A 361 -1.88 -3.91 -27.30
CA ASN A 361 -0.86 -4.54 -28.11
C ASN A 361 -0.86 -6.06 -27.83
N PRO A 362 -0.15 -6.86 -28.65
CA PRO A 362 -0.16 -8.32 -28.49
C PRO A 362 0.30 -8.82 -27.11
N GLU A 363 0.99 -7.98 -26.32
CA GLU A 363 1.55 -8.34 -25.02
C GLU A 363 0.73 -7.81 -23.83
N SER A 364 -0.04 -6.73 -24.02
CA SER A 364 -0.64 -5.97 -22.91
C SER A 364 -1.81 -5.07 -23.30
N HIS A 365 -2.69 -4.85 -22.34
CA HIS A 365 -3.77 -3.88 -22.36
C HIS A 365 -3.49 -2.77 -21.36
N THR A 366 -3.71 -1.51 -21.75
CA THR A 366 -3.57 -0.36 -20.86
C THR A 366 -4.91 0.36 -20.73
N TRP A 367 -5.38 0.52 -19.49
CA TRP A 367 -6.69 1.05 -19.19
C TRP A 367 -6.63 2.37 -18.42
N MET A 368 -7.70 3.15 -18.55
CA MET A 368 -8.12 4.16 -17.59
C MET A 368 -9.40 3.66 -16.93
N ALA A 369 -9.54 3.85 -15.63
CA ALA A 369 -10.71 3.41 -14.89
C ALA A 369 -11.11 4.41 -13.82
N ARG A 370 -12.40 4.45 -13.47
CA ARG A 370 -12.91 5.20 -12.33
C ARG A 370 -14.06 4.49 -11.65
N ALA A 371 -14.23 4.82 -10.38
CA ALA A 371 -15.35 4.40 -9.56
C ALA A 371 -16.16 5.60 -9.10
N LEU A 372 -17.48 5.51 -9.25
CA LEU A 372 -18.44 6.54 -8.87
C LEU A 372 -19.32 6.02 -7.74
N ASP A 373 -19.59 6.88 -6.76
CA ASP A 373 -20.61 6.60 -5.75
C ASP A 373 -22.03 6.85 -6.27
N ALA A 374 -23.02 6.62 -5.40
CA ALA A 374 -24.43 6.82 -5.72
C ALA A 374 -24.77 8.28 -6.10
N ALA A 375 -23.97 9.26 -5.67
CA ALA A 375 -24.13 10.67 -6.05
C ALA A 375 -23.42 11.02 -7.37
N GLY A 376 -22.73 10.05 -7.99
CA GLY A 376 -21.93 10.26 -9.19
C GLY A 376 -20.57 10.91 -8.92
N ALA A 377 -20.14 10.99 -7.66
CA ALA A 377 -18.83 11.52 -7.32
C ALA A 377 -17.75 10.45 -7.48
N THR A 378 -16.61 10.81 -8.09
CA THR A 378 -15.49 9.89 -8.26
C THR A 378 -14.81 9.62 -6.90
N VAL A 379 -14.79 8.35 -6.50
CA VAL A 379 -14.13 7.85 -5.29
C VAL A 379 -12.67 7.53 -5.56
N MET A 380 -12.40 6.84 -6.68
CA MET A 380 -11.07 6.42 -7.10
C MET A 380 -10.96 6.50 -8.62
N GLN A 381 -9.76 6.84 -9.11
CA GLN A 381 -9.42 6.72 -10.51
C GLN A 381 -8.02 6.16 -10.71
N VAL A 382 -7.86 5.47 -11.83
CA VAL A 382 -6.58 4.92 -12.27
C VAL A 382 -6.32 5.31 -13.71
N THR A 383 -5.10 5.72 -14.00
CA THR A 383 -4.58 5.92 -15.35
C THR A 383 -3.37 5.02 -15.59
N GLY A 384 -3.23 4.53 -16.82
CA GLY A 384 -2.15 3.62 -17.16
C GLY A 384 -2.21 2.30 -16.37
N LEU A 385 -3.41 1.77 -16.14
CA LEU A 385 -3.59 0.43 -15.56
C LEU A 385 -3.20 -0.60 -16.61
N GLN A 386 -1.96 -1.08 -16.55
CA GLN A 386 -1.42 -2.02 -17.52
C GLN A 386 -1.59 -3.44 -17.01
N LEU A 387 -2.23 -4.29 -17.81
CA LEU A 387 -2.26 -5.72 -17.64
C LEU A 387 -1.56 -6.38 -18.82
N ARG A 388 -0.80 -7.43 -18.58
CA ARG A 388 -0.14 -8.22 -19.63
C ARG A 388 -0.66 -9.64 -19.65
N TRP A 389 -0.54 -10.31 -20.79
CA TRP A 389 -0.82 -11.73 -20.86
C TRP A 389 0.17 -12.50 -19.99
N PHE A 390 -0.36 -13.43 -19.20
CA PHE A 390 0.46 -14.39 -18.47
C PHE A 390 1.07 -15.37 -19.48
N VAL A 391 2.41 -15.49 -19.44
CA VAL A 391 3.19 -16.44 -20.23
C VAL A 391 3.96 -17.29 -19.23
N GLU A 392 3.82 -18.61 -19.32
CA GLU A 392 4.47 -19.58 -18.43
C GLU A 392 6.01 -19.56 -18.53
#